data_AF-A0A7W8FHI6-F1
#
_entry.id   AF-A0A7W8FHI6-F1
#
_cell.length_a   1.000
_cell.length_b   1.000
_cell.length_c   1.000
_cell.angle_alpha   90.00
_cell.angle_beta   90.00
_cell.angle_gamma   90.00
#
_symmetry.space_group_name_H-M   'P 1'
#
loop_
_entity.id
_entity.type
_entity.pdbx_description
1 polymer ?
#
loop_
_entity_poly.entity_id
_entity_poly.type
_entity_poly.pdbx_seq_one_letter_code
_entity_poly.pdbx_strand_id
1 'polypeptide(L)' 'MKLMHLGLSRDGRTNRWKIICACSAEILPPTTICATQQVECNKCGAIISADYNAQTVTLVRDGEEHQPCPS' A
#
# COMPACT_ATOMS: atom_id res chain seq x y z
N MET A 1 -9.43 2.48 3.54
CA MET A 1 -7.97 2.26 3.52
C MET A 1 -7.35 3.00 4.68
N LYS A 2 -6.19 2.57 5.19
CA LYS A 2 -5.50 3.22 6.31
C LYS A 2 -4.00 3.12 6.16
N LEU A 3 -3.27 4.15 6.58
CA LEU A 3 -1.82 4.14 6.69
C LEU A 3 -1.44 4.10 8.17
N MET A 4 -0.46 3.28 8.54
CA MET A 4 0.01 3.12 9.91
C MET A 4 1.54 3.18 9.96
N HIS A 5 2.06 4.08 10.79
CA HIS A 5 3.49 4.13 11.09
C HIS A 5 3.86 3.00 12.06
N LEU A 6 4.91 2.25 11.74
CA LEU A 6 5.40 1.10 12.53
C LEU A 6 6.73 1.38 13.25
N GLY A 7 7.31 2.59 13.12
CA GLY A 7 8.61 2.94 13.67
C GLY A 7 9.73 2.91 12.63
N LEU A 8 10.98 2.82 13.07
CA LEU A 8 12.14 2.89 12.17
C LEU A 8 12.43 1.57 11.43
N SER A 9 13.04 1.66 10.26
CA SER A 9 13.65 0.53 9.57
C SER A 9 14.84 -0.04 10.37
N ARG A 10 15.22 -1.28 10.07
CA ARG A 10 16.29 -1.97 10.81
C ARG A 10 17.64 -1.25 10.74
N ASP A 11 17.91 -0.57 9.63
CA ASP A 11 19.11 0.24 9.40
C ASP A 11 18.97 1.70 9.86
N GLY A 12 17.80 2.08 10.40
CA GLY A 12 17.52 3.42 10.93
C GLY A 12 17.43 4.54 9.89
N ARG A 13 17.45 4.23 8.60
CA ARG A 13 17.49 5.23 7.52
C ARG A 13 16.12 5.68 7.04
N THR A 14 15.10 4.84 7.19
CA THR A 14 13.74 5.10 6.74
C THR A 14 12.73 4.70 7.80
N ASN A 15 11.46 5.05 7.60
CA ASN A 15 10.38 4.61 8.46
C ASN A 15 9.73 3.34 7.90
N ARG A 16 9.25 2.48 8.78
CA ARG A 16 8.41 1.35 8.44
C ARG A 16 6.96 1.80 8.46
N TRP A 17 6.24 1.42 7.43
CA TRP A 17 4.83 1.74 7.28
C TRP A 17 4.05 0.48 6.97
N LYS A 18 2.75 0.51 7.30
CA LYS A 18 1.78 -0.50 6.93
C LYS A 18 0.59 0.18 6.28
N ILE A 19 0.19 -0.32 5.12
CA ILE A 19 -0.99 0.13 4.40
C ILE A 19 -2.05 -0.95 4.53
N ILE A 20 -3.24 -0.56 4.99
CA ILE A 20 -4.42 -1.42 5.02
C ILE A 20 -5.27 -1.06 3.81
N CYS A 21 -5.32 -1.98 2.84
CA CYS A 21 -6.15 -1.85 1.64
C CYS A 21 -7.65 -1.90 2.00
N ALA A 22 -8.51 -1.43 1.10
CA ALA A 22 -9.97 -1.53 1.24
C ALA A 22 -10.44 -3.00 1.37
N CYS A 23 -9.76 -3.94 0.71
CA CYS A 23 -10.03 -5.38 0.82
C CYS A 23 -9.53 -6.03 2.14
N SER A 24 -9.15 -5.19 3.11
CA SER A 24 -8.56 -5.56 4.41
C SER A 24 -7.20 -6.26 4.33
N ALA A 25 -6.57 -6.32 3.16
CA ALA A 25 -5.20 -6.81 3.05
C ALA A 25 -4.20 -5.82 3.65
N GLU A 26 -3.19 -6.35 4.33
CA GLU A 26 -2.05 -5.59 4.81
C GLU A 26 -0.94 -5.59 3.76
N ILE A 27 -0.40 -4.41 3.47
CA ILE A 27 0.71 -4.21 2.55
C ILE A 27 1.84 -3.57 3.33
N LEU A 28 3.03 -4.17 3.26
CA LEU A 28 4.25 -3.68 3.87
C LEU A 28 5.18 -3.20 2.75
N PRO A 29 5.31 -1.89 2.52
CA PRO A 29 6.24 -1.35 1.53
C PRO A 29 7.68 -1.78 1.87
N PRO A 30 8.47 -2.22 0.87
CA PRO A 30 9.84 -2.69 1.11
C PRO A 30 10.79 -1.56 1.53
N THR A 31 10.59 -0.35 1.01
CA THR A 31 11.30 0.87 1.42
C THR A 31 10.33 2.05 1.42
N THR A 32 10.62 3.09 2.19
CA THR A 32 9.90 4.37 2.18
C THR A 32 10.85 5.54 1.96
N ILE A 33 11.90 5.30 1.15
CA ILE A 33 12.87 6.32 0.79
C ILE A 33 12.22 7.46 -0.03
N CYS A 34 11.20 7.13 -0.81
CA CYS A 34 10.37 8.11 -1.50
C CYS A 34 9.26 8.58 -0.56
N ALA A 35 9.00 9.89 -0.53
CA ALA A 35 7.90 10.47 0.24
C ALA A 35 6.53 9.92 -0.20
N THR A 36 6.36 9.68 -1.51
CA THR A 36 5.16 9.10 -2.11
C THR A 36 5.53 7.84 -2.89
N GLN A 37 4.71 6.80 -2.80
CA GLN A 37 4.91 5.54 -3.51
C GLN A 37 3.57 4.92 -3.91
N GLN A 38 3.51 4.37 -5.12
CA GLN A 38 2.41 3.50 -5.53
C GLN A 38 2.73 2.05 -5.16
N VAL A 39 1.77 1.38 -4.53
CA VAL A 39 1.87 -0.04 -4.14
C VAL A 39 0.66 -0.79 -4.67
N GLU A 40 0.90 -1.99 -5.17
CA GLU A 40 -0.16 -2.88 -5.61
C GLU A 40 -0.57 -3.81 -4.46
N CYS A 41 -1.88 -4.01 -4.29
CA CYS A 41 -2.41 -4.98 -3.36
C CYS A 41 -2.42 -6.37 -3.99
N ASN A 42 -1.56 -7.27 -3.53
CA ASN A 42 -1.51 -8.65 -4.02
C ASN A 42 -2.82 -9.46 -3.84
N LYS A 43 -3.74 -9.01 -2.97
CA LYS A 43 -5.01 -9.72 -2.71
C LYS A 43 -6.10 -9.34 -3.71
N CYS A 44 -6.22 -8.07 -4.05
CA CYS A 44 -7.31 -7.58 -4.89
C CYS A 44 -6.84 -6.87 -6.16
N GLY A 45 -5.54 -6.70 -6.39
CA GLY A 45 -4.97 -6.01 -7.56
C GLY A 45 -5.08 -4.49 -7.51
N ALA A 46 -5.59 -3.90 -6.43
CA ALA A 46 -5.76 -2.46 -6.34
C ALA A 46 -4.41 -1.74 -6.25
N ILE A 47 -4.25 -0.65 -7.00
CA ILE A 47 -3.08 0.23 -6.93
C ILE A 47 -3.41 1.40 -5.99
N ILE A 48 -2.60 1.54 -4.95
CA ILE A 48 -2.77 2.53 -3.89
C ILE A 48 -1.55 3.46 -3.92
N SER A 49 -1.78 4.77 -3.91
CA SER A 49 -0.73 5.76 -3.69
C SER A 49 -0.67 6.12 -2.22
N ALA A 50 0.47 5.89 -1.57
CA ALA A 50 0.74 6.25 -0.19
C ALA A 50 1.70 7.44 -0.14
N ASP A 51 1.31 8.49 0.57
CA ASP A 51 2.18 9.61 0.95
C ASP A 51 2.54 9.46 2.44
N TYR A 52 3.79 9.12 2.71
CA TYR A 52 4.28 8.85 4.06
C TYR A 52 4.53 10.13 4.86
N ASN A 53 4.78 11.26 4.20
CA ASN A 53 5.00 12.54 4.87
C ASN A 53 3.67 13.19 5.28
N ALA A 54 2.69 13.18 4.37
CA ALA A 54 1.34 13.65 4.64
C ALA A 54 0.49 12.63 5.42
N GLN A 55 0.98 11.39 5.52
CA GLN A 55 0.29 10.25 6.12
C GLN A 55 -1.07 9.92 5.48
N THR A 56 -1.16 10.10 4.16
CA THR A 56 -2.39 9.87 3.39
C THR A 56 -2.24 8.68 2.45
N VAL A 57 -3.37 8.04 2.15
CA VAL A 57 -3.45 6.98 1.15
C VAL A 57 -4.64 7.24 0.24
N THR A 58 -4.40 7.17 -1.07
CA THR A 58 -5.42 7.32 -2.10
C THR A 58 -5.44 6.10 -3.00
N LEU A 59 -6.64 5.75 -3.47
CA LEU A 59 -6.81 4.69 -4.45
C LEU A 59 -6.53 5.27 -5.83
N VAL A 60 -5.62 4.65 -6.59
CA VAL A 60 -5.27 5.07 -7.95
C VAL A 60 -6.03 4.25 -8.97
N ARG A 61 -6.11 2.93 -8.76
CA ARG A 61 -6.84 1.99 -9.61
C ARG A 61 -7.46 0.91 -8.74
N ASP A 62 -8.76 0.67 -8.93
CA ASP A 62 -9.40 -0.54 -8.43
C ASP A 62 -8.81 -1.74 -9.15
N GLY A 63 -8.48 -2.77 -8.37
CA GLY A 63 -8.14 -4.05 -9.00
C GLY A 63 -9.45 -4.69 -9.42
N GLU A 64 -9.68 -4.73 -10.73
CA GLU A 64 -10.85 -5.40 -11.27
C GLU A 64 -10.82 -6.87 -10.84
N GLU A 65 -11.99 -7.31 -10.36
CA GLU A 65 -12.38 -8.71 -10.26
C GLU A 65 -11.85 -9.45 -11.49
N HIS A 66 -11.03 -10.49 -11.29
CA HIS A 66 -10.93 -11.52 -12.31
C HIS A 66 -12.36 -12.07 -12.48
N GLN A 67 -13.11 -11.54 -13.45
CA GLN A 67 -14.31 -12.24 -13.92
C GLN A 67 -13.82 -13.64 -14.31
N PRO A 68 -14.31 -14.72 -13.67
CA PRO A 68 -14.01 -16.05 -14.15
C PRO A 68 -14.50 -16.12 -15.59
N CYS A 69 -13.60 -16.47 -16.51
CA CYS A 69 -13.92 -16.66 -17.91
C CYS A 69 -15.16 -17.57 -18.01
N PRO A 70 -16.22 -17.22 -18.78
CA PRO A 70 -17.30 -18.16 -19.04
C PRO A 70 -16.75 -19.35 -19.84
N SER A 71 -16.96 -20.54 -19.28
CA SER A 71 -16.61 -21.85 -19.83
C SER A 71 -17.11 -22.08 -21.25
#